data_AF-A0A1E5UJ94-F1
#
_entry.id   AF-A0A1E5UJ94-F1
#
_cell.length_a   1.000
_cell.length_b   1.000
_cell.length_c   1.000
_cell.angle_alpha   90.00
_cell.angle_beta   90.00
_cell.angle_gamma   90.00
#
_symmetry.space_group_name_H-M   'P 1'
#
loop_
_entity.id
_entity.type
_entity.pdbx_description
1 polymer ?
#
loop_
_entity_poly.entity_id
_entity_poly.type
_entity_poly.pdbx_seq_one_letter_code
_entity_poly.pdbx_strand_id
1 'polypeptide(L)'
;MEMWLEPSYKATVVCRFRHGAVVETVFQSTAVLQGDWWEMDLAKMEMDFIDGFIYDTPSASTLNGMLGDLFNCSGVVEDGYVLDMEPGKTYLLRVINAALFSEYYLKIAGHKFTVVAADDNYILPYSTEWER
;
A
#
# COMPACT_ATOMS: atom_id res chain seq x y z
N MET A 1 28.00 -13.84 11.65
CA MET A 1 27.42 -14.93 10.82
C MET A 1 26.28 -14.28 10.09
N GLU A 2 26.52 -13.80 8.87
CA GLU A 2 25.48 -13.18 8.04
C GLU A 2 24.60 -14.29 7.49
N MET A 3 23.33 -14.28 7.89
CA MET A 3 22.31 -15.20 7.39
C MET A 3 21.61 -14.51 6.23
N TRP A 4 21.52 -15.19 5.10
CA TRP A 4 20.84 -14.69 3.91
C TRP A 4 19.34 -14.59 4.20
N LEU A 5 18.81 -13.37 4.23
CA LEU A 5 17.38 -13.13 4.36
C LEU A 5 16.67 -13.61 3.09
N GLU A 6 15.70 -14.52 3.24
CA GLU A 6 14.87 -14.94 2.12
C GLU A 6 13.90 -13.81 1.73
N PRO A 7 13.78 -13.46 0.44
CA PRO A 7 12.84 -12.44 0.00
C PRO A 7 11.40 -12.91 0.20
N SER A 8 10.60 -12.15 0.94
CA SER A 8 9.16 -12.36 1.01
C SER A 8 8.47 -11.82 -0.25
N TYR A 9 7.52 -12.57 -0.81
CA TYR A 9 6.74 -12.14 -1.98
C TYR A 9 5.27 -11.98 -1.60
N LYS A 10 4.66 -10.85 -1.98
CA LYS A 10 3.20 -10.66 -1.95
C LYS A 10 2.70 -10.41 -3.36
N ALA A 11 1.61 -11.10 -3.74
CA ALA A 11 1.00 -10.99 -5.04
C ALA A 11 -0.36 -10.29 -4.94
N THR A 12 -0.67 -9.42 -5.89
CA THR A 12 -1.99 -8.79 -6.01
C THR A 12 -2.90 -9.61 -6.93
N VAL A 13 -4.07 -9.98 -6.44
CA VAL A 13 -5.14 -10.58 -7.26
C VAL A 13 -6.10 -9.47 -7.69
N VAL A 14 -6.36 -9.37 -9.01
CA VAL A 14 -7.28 -8.38 -9.57
C VAL A 14 -8.50 -9.08 -10.14
N CYS A 15 -9.62 -8.99 -9.44
CA CYS A 15 -10.93 -9.34 -10.00
C CYS A 15 -11.36 -8.27 -11.02
N ARG A 16 -11.70 -8.73 -12.23
CA ARG A 16 -12.20 -7.86 -13.31
C ARG A 16 -13.72 -7.73 -13.22
N PHE A 17 -14.23 -6.64 -13.81
CA PHE A 17 -15.66 -6.39 -13.92
C PHE A 17 -16.38 -7.59 -14.54
N ARG A 18 -17.57 -7.93 -13.99
CA ARG A 18 -18.45 -8.91 -14.61
C ARG A 18 -18.85 -8.43 -16.01
N HIS A 19 -19.05 -9.39 -16.91
CA HIS A 19 -19.54 -9.08 -18.26
C HIS A 19 -20.85 -8.30 -18.18
N GLY A 20 -20.91 -7.12 -18.83
CA GLY A 20 -22.07 -6.23 -18.82
C GLY A 20 -22.13 -5.18 -17.70
N ALA A 21 -21.12 -5.09 -16.82
CA ALA A 21 -21.04 -4.00 -15.85
C ALA A 21 -20.76 -2.66 -16.56
N VAL A 22 -21.55 -1.63 -16.24
CA VAL A 22 -21.32 -0.26 -16.71
C VAL A 22 -20.38 0.41 -15.72
N VAL A 23 -19.24 0.89 -16.21
CA VAL A 23 -18.25 1.65 -15.43
C VAL A 23 -18.12 3.00 -16.11
N GLU A 24 -18.29 4.10 -15.38
CA GLU A 24 -17.91 5.42 -15.89
C GLU A 24 -16.42 5.38 -16.26
N THR A 25 -16.07 5.87 -17.45
CA THR A 25 -14.79 5.59 -18.11
C THR A 25 -13.57 5.74 -17.19
N VAL A 26 -12.96 4.60 -16.85
CA VAL A 26 -11.68 4.55 -16.12
C VAL A 26 -10.56 4.66 -17.13
N PHE A 27 -9.74 5.73 -17.02
CA PHE A 27 -8.59 5.94 -17.89
C PHE A 27 -7.48 4.93 -17.57
N GLN A 28 -7.19 4.73 -16.29
CA GLN A 28 -6.21 3.78 -15.81
C GLN A 28 -6.62 3.20 -14.46
N SER A 29 -6.35 1.91 -14.27
CA SER A 29 -6.52 1.19 -13.02
C SER A 29 -5.16 0.73 -12.52
N THR A 30 -4.77 1.16 -11.32
CA THR A 30 -3.45 0.88 -10.73
C THR A 30 -3.60 0.28 -9.34
N ALA A 31 -2.80 -0.75 -9.02
CA ALA A 31 -2.69 -1.29 -7.67
C ALA A 31 -1.69 -0.47 -6.84
N VAL A 32 -2.09 -0.13 -5.62
CA VAL A 32 -1.29 0.62 -4.64
C VAL A 32 -1.20 -0.22 -3.39
N LEU A 33 -0.04 -0.85 -3.19
CA LEU A 33 0.25 -1.73 -2.06
C LEU A 33 0.91 -0.93 -0.94
N GLN A 34 0.31 -0.88 0.23
CA GLN A 34 0.94 -0.34 1.43
C GLN A 34 1.56 -1.49 2.22
N GLY A 35 2.76 -1.32 2.75
CA GLY A 35 3.47 -2.39 3.45
C GLY A 35 4.38 -1.88 4.56
N ASP A 36 4.85 -2.82 5.37
CA ASP A 36 5.81 -2.57 6.44
C ASP A 36 7.21 -3.01 6.01
N TRP A 37 8.19 -2.18 6.30
CA TRP A 37 9.60 -2.53 6.20
C TRP A 37 10.15 -2.82 7.59
N TRP A 38 10.80 -3.98 7.72
CA TRP A 38 11.43 -4.44 8.95
C TRP A 38 12.92 -4.62 8.68
N GLU A 39 13.76 -3.91 9.45
CA GLU A 39 15.22 -4.05 9.34
C GLU A 39 15.73 -5.37 9.95
N MET A 40 14.90 -6.04 10.74
CA MET A 40 15.21 -7.30 11.40
C MET A 40 14.75 -8.53 10.59
N ASP A 41 15.30 -9.68 10.97
CA ASP A 41 14.86 -10.98 10.45
C ASP A 41 13.41 -11.27 10.89
N LEU A 42 12.52 -11.46 9.91
CA LEU A 42 11.10 -11.71 10.15
C LEU A 42 10.82 -13.06 10.84
N ALA A 43 11.64 -14.09 10.60
CA ALA A 43 11.50 -15.37 11.28
C ALA A 43 11.91 -15.28 12.75
N LYS A 44 12.93 -14.47 13.04
CA LYS A 44 13.28 -14.14 14.42
C LYS A 44 12.16 -13.36 15.09
N MET A 45 11.64 -12.33 14.44
CA MET A 45 10.51 -11.55 14.95
C MET A 45 9.31 -12.45 15.25
N GLU A 46 8.97 -13.39 14.37
CA GLU A 46 7.91 -14.38 14.62
C GLU A 46 8.15 -15.20 15.90
N MET A 47 9.37 -15.69 16.11
CA MET A 47 9.73 -16.44 17.33
C MET A 47 9.64 -15.57 18.58
N ASP A 48 10.11 -14.32 18.51
CA ASP A 48 10.03 -13.36 19.61
C ASP A 48 8.55 -13.10 20.00
N PHE A 49 7.65 -12.96 19.01
CA PHE A 49 6.20 -12.85 19.24
C PHE A 49 5.60 -14.10 19.88
N ILE A 50 6.00 -15.31 19.45
CA ILE A 50 5.54 -16.57 20.03
C ILE A 50 5.96 -16.69 21.50
N ASP A 51 7.17 -16.22 21.84
CA ASP A 51 7.71 -16.21 23.20
C ASP A 51 7.17 -15.05 24.06
N GLY A 52 6.27 -14.24 23.51
CA GLY A 52 5.56 -13.17 24.21
C GLY A 52 6.27 -11.81 24.22
N PHE A 53 7.32 -11.64 23.41
CA PHE A 53 8.01 -10.38 23.21
C PHE A 53 7.33 -9.60 22.08
N ILE A 54 6.61 -8.52 22.41
CA ILE A 54 5.76 -7.76 21.48
C ILE A 54 6.22 -6.32 21.26
N TYR A 55 7.52 -6.06 21.42
CA TYR A 55 8.08 -4.71 21.29
C TYR A 55 8.64 -4.40 19.90
N ASP A 56 8.74 -5.41 19.04
CA ASP A 56 9.22 -5.23 17.67
C ASP A 56 8.19 -4.47 16.85
N THR A 57 8.64 -3.41 16.20
CA THR A 57 7.82 -2.52 15.38
C THR A 57 8.49 -2.29 14.03
N PRO A 58 7.71 -2.03 12.96
CA PRO A 58 8.28 -1.81 11.65
C PRO A 58 9.13 -0.53 11.62
N SER A 59 10.27 -0.60 10.94
CA SER A 59 11.21 0.52 10.81
C SER A 59 10.69 1.60 9.86
N ALA A 60 9.87 1.23 8.88
CA ALA A 60 9.27 2.16 7.92
C ALA A 60 8.02 1.59 7.25
N SER A 61 7.28 2.49 6.60
CA SER A 61 6.20 2.13 5.68
C SER A 61 6.70 2.13 4.24
N THR A 62 6.05 1.36 3.38
CA THR A 62 6.35 1.30 1.95
C THR A 62 5.08 1.50 1.12
N LEU A 63 5.25 2.03 -0.09
CA LEU A 63 4.23 2.09 -1.11
C LEU A 63 4.76 1.40 -2.37
N ASN A 64 4.11 0.31 -2.78
CA ASN A 64 4.59 -0.61 -3.82
C ASN A 64 6.05 -1.08 -3.62
N GLY A 65 6.45 -1.27 -2.35
CA GLY A 65 7.79 -1.72 -1.98
C GLY A 65 8.87 -0.63 -1.90
N MET A 66 8.51 0.64 -2.17
CA MET A 66 9.41 1.79 -2.04
C MET A 66 9.17 2.52 -0.73
N LEU A 67 10.25 2.90 -0.04
CA LEU A 67 10.21 3.59 1.27
C LEU A 67 9.82 5.07 1.15
N GLY A 68 10.06 5.66 -0.02
CA GLY A 68 9.73 7.04 -0.34
C GLY A 68 10.67 8.07 0.28
N ASP A 69 10.45 9.32 -0.11
CA ASP A 69 11.40 10.42 0.07
C ASP A 69 11.74 10.79 1.53
N LEU A 70 10.92 10.34 2.49
CA LEU A 70 11.11 10.63 3.92
C LEU A 70 12.10 9.66 4.60
N PHE A 71 12.43 8.54 3.97
CA PHE A 71 13.31 7.54 4.55
C PHE A 71 14.74 7.71 4.02
N ASN A 72 15.52 8.57 4.70
CA ASN A 72 16.88 8.92 4.28
C ASN A 72 17.93 8.24 5.17
N CYS A 73 18.28 7.00 4.89
CA CYS A 73 19.34 6.27 5.62
C CYS A 73 20.76 6.57 5.12
N SER A 74 20.92 7.02 3.87
CA SER A 74 22.22 7.12 3.18
C SER A 74 22.64 8.55 2.81
N GLY A 75 21.80 9.54 3.06
CA GLY A 75 21.95 10.91 2.54
C GLY A 75 21.47 11.08 1.09
N VAL A 76 21.12 9.98 0.41
CA VAL A 76 20.58 9.97 -0.95
C VAL A 76 19.08 9.78 -0.87
N VAL A 77 18.32 10.62 -1.56
CA VAL A 77 16.87 10.45 -1.69
C VAL A 77 16.62 9.15 -2.46
N GLU A 78 16.01 8.15 -1.80
CA GLU A 78 15.47 7.00 -2.52
C GLU A 78 14.19 7.43 -3.22
N ASP A 79 14.05 7.06 -4.49
CA ASP A 79 12.87 7.40 -5.28
C ASP A 79 11.63 6.72 -4.68
N GLY A 80 10.61 7.52 -4.39
CA GLY A 80 9.27 7.02 -4.08
C GLY A 80 8.54 6.48 -5.30
N TYR A 81 7.42 5.79 -5.03
CA TYR A 81 6.53 5.35 -6.09
C TYR A 81 5.85 6.56 -6.77
N VAL A 82 6.05 6.68 -8.08
CA VAL A 82 5.43 7.73 -8.90
C VAL A 82 4.28 7.15 -9.72
N LEU A 83 3.13 7.82 -9.67
CA LEU A 83 2.00 7.54 -10.54
C LEU A 83 1.77 8.73 -11.48
N ASP A 84 2.07 8.54 -12.76
CA ASP A 84 1.83 9.56 -13.77
C ASP A 84 0.33 9.76 -14.03
N MET A 85 -0.09 11.03 -14.07
CA MET A 85 -1.48 11.43 -14.25
C MET A 85 -1.63 12.50 -15.32
N GLU A 86 -2.71 12.40 -16.10
CA GLU A 86 -3.12 13.37 -17.11
C GLU A 86 -4.26 14.23 -16.57
N PRO A 87 -4.23 15.56 -16.79
CA PRO A 87 -5.31 16.45 -16.40
C PRO A 87 -6.67 16.04 -16.99
N GLY A 88 -7.71 16.04 -16.15
CA GLY A 88 -9.09 15.74 -16.56
C GLY A 88 -9.41 14.25 -16.78
N LYS A 89 -8.49 13.34 -16.45
CA LYS A 89 -8.74 11.89 -16.49
C LYS A 89 -9.16 11.35 -15.13
N THR A 90 -9.89 10.23 -15.16
CA THR A 90 -10.34 9.50 -13.96
C THR A 90 -9.52 8.23 -13.78
N TYR A 91 -9.00 8.03 -12.57
CA TYR A 91 -8.15 6.91 -12.21
C TYR A 91 -8.81 6.04 -11.14
N LEU A 92 -8.73 4.72 -11.31
CA LEU A 92 -9.15 3.76 -10.30
C LEU A 92 -7.92 3.28 -9.52
N LEU A 93 -7.79 3.72 -8.27
CA LEU A 93 -6.76 3.24 -7.36
C LEU A 93 -7.27 2.03 -6.59
N ARG A 94 -6.56 0.91 -6.68
CA ARG A 94 -6.84 -0.31 -5.91
C ARG A 94 -5.86 -0.36 -4.75
N VAL A 95 -6.28 0.25 -3.65
CA VAL A 95 -5.46 0.35 -2.43
C VAL A 95 -5.55 -0.97 -1.67
N ILE A 96 -4.40 -1.53 -1.32
CA ILE A 96 -4.28 -2.79 -0.59
C ILE A 96 -3.37 -2.55 0.60
N ASN A 97 -3.88 -2.74 1.81
CA ASN A 97 -3.02 -2.82 2.98
C ASN A 97 -2.42 -4.23 3.06
N ALA A 98 -1.12 -4.33 2.84
CA ALA A 98 -0.31 -5.53 3.00
C ALA A 98 0.76 -5.37 4.08
N ALA A 99 0.57 -4.44 5.00
CA ALA A 99 1.30 -4.39 6.26
C ALA A 99 1.14 -5.70 7.05
N LEU A 100 2.12 -6.00 7.91
CA LEU A 100 2.02 -7.08 8.89
C LEU A 100 1.44 -6.56 10.21
N PHE A 101 1.66 -5.28 10.53
CA PHE A 101 1.36 -4.70 11.83
C PHE A 101 0.59 -3.38 11.72
N SER A 102 0.92 -2.53 10.74
CA SER A 102 0.37 -1.17 10.70
C SER A 102 -0.98 -1.05 9.98
N GLU A 103 -1.83 -0.19 10.52
CA GLU A 103 -2.98 0.38 9.81
C GLU A 103 -2.57 1.70 9.18
N TYR A 104 -2.82 1.85 7.88
CA TYR A 104 -2.42 3.04 7.13
C TYR A 104 -3.60 3.91 6.74
N TYR A 105 -3.37 5.22 6.79
CA TYR A 105 -4.24 6.23 6.18
C TYR A 105 -3.63 6.66 4.84
N LEU A 106 -4.48 6.90 3.83
CA LEU A 106 -4.06 7.38 2.52
C LEU A 106 -4.63 8.77 2.22
N LYS A 107 -3.77 9.67 1.75
CA LYS A 107 -4.15 10.99 1.23
C LYS A 107 -3.30 11.31 0.00
N ILE A 108 -3.93 11.88 -1.03
CA ILE A 108 -3.23 12.51 -2.16
C ILE A 108 -3.52 14.01 -2.09
N ALA A 109 -2.47 14.83 -2.03
CA ALA A 109 -2.62 16.28 -1.94
C ALA A 109 -3.40 16.83 -3.14
N GLY A 110 -4.34 17.73 -2.88
CA GLY A 110 -5.16 18.37 -3.91
C GLY A 110 -6.22 17.47 -4.57
N HIS A 111 -6.42 16.24 -4.10
CA HIS A 111 -7.37 15.30 -4.68
C HIS A 111 -8.37 14.77 -3.65
N LYS A 112 -9.65 14.69 -4.03
CA LYS A 112 -10.68 13.97 -3.28
C LYS A 112 -10.78 12.55 -3.82
N PHE A 113 -11.12 11.61 -2.94
CA PHE A 113 -11.41 10.23 -3.34
C PHE A 113 -12.91 9.99 -3.35
N THR A 114 -13.35 9.12 -4.25
CA THR A 114 -14.67 8.48 -4.16
C THR A 114 -14.44 7.00 -3.92
N VAL A 115 -14.84 6.51 -2.74
CA VAL A 115 -14.73 5.08 -2.41
C VAL A 115 -15.91 4.38 -3.06
N VAL A 116 -15.62 3.41 -3.94
CA VAL A 116 -16.63 2.69 -4.73
C VAL A 116 -16.71 1.20 -4.40
N ALA A 117 -15.67 0.65 -3.75
CA ALA A 117 -15.60 -0.76 -3.36
C ALA A 117 -14.69 -0.96 -2.14
N ALA A 118 -14.97 -2.02 -1.39
CA ALA A 118 -14.14 -2.53 -0.29
C ALA A 118 -14.21 -4.07 -0.30
N ASP A 119 -13.08 -4.75 -0.04
CA ASP A 119 -12.98 -6.20 0.00
C ASP A 119 -13.65 -6.91 -1.20
N ASP A 120 -13.36 -6.44 -2.40
CA ASP A 120 -13.92 -6.91 -3.68
C ASP A 120 -15.45 -6.80 -3.81
N ASN A 121 -16.09 -6.01 -2.96
CA ASN A 121 -17.52 -5.73 -3.00
C ASN A 121 -17.80 -4.26 -3.30
N TYR A 122 -18.67 -4.00 -4.26
CA TYR A 122 -19.17 -2.64 -4.51
C TYR A 122 -19.99 -2.16 -3.32
N ILE A 123 -19.79 -0.90 -2.96
CA ILE A 123 -20.51 -0.23 -1.88
C ILE A 123 -21.25 0.98 -2.44
N LEU A 124 -22.10 1.60 -1.61
CA LEU A 124 -22.67 2.89 -1.95
C LEU A 124 -21.55 3.93 -2.03
N PRO A 125 -21.33 4.59 -3.19
CA PRO A 125 -20.21 5.51 -3.34
C PRO A 125 -20.31 6.68 -2.36
N TYR A 126 -19.18 7.02 -1.75
CA TYR A 126 -19.06 8.22 -0.93
C TYR A 126 -17.73 8.91 -1.18
N SER A 127 -17.74 10.23 -1.11
CA SER A 127 -16.53 11.04 -1.26
C SER A 127 -15.86 11.23 0.10
N THR A 128 -14.53 11.16 0.11
CA THR A 128 -13.72 11.43 1.28
C THR A 128 -12.53 12.31 0.92
N GLU A 129 -12.28 13.28 1.78
CA GLU A 129 -11.06 14.06 1.84
C GLU A 129 -10.57 13.88 3.27
N TRP A 130 -9.48 13.14 3.46
CA TRP A 130 -8.92 13.00 4.80
C TRP A 130 -8.26 14.33 5.20
N GLU A 131 -9.03 15.19 5.85
CA GLU A 131 -8.54 16.34 6.62
C GLU A 131 -8.57 15.96 8.10
N ARG A 132 -7.47 16.28 8.78
CA ARG A 132 -7.41 16.27 10.24
C ARG A 132 -7.70 17.68 10.72
#